data_AF-A0A7V5RM02-F1
#
_entry.id   AF-A0A7V5RM02-F1
#
_cell.length_a   1.000
_cell.length_b   1.000
_cell.length_c   1.000
_cell.angle_alpha   90.00
_cell.angle_beta   90.00
_cell.angle_gamma   90.00
#
_symmetry.space_group_name_H-M   'P 1'
#
loop_
_entity.id
_entity.type
_entity.pdbx_description
1 polymer ?
#
loop_
_entity_poly.entity_id
_entity_poly.type
_entity_poly.pdbx_seq_one_letter_code
_entity_poly.pdbx_strand_id
1 'polypeptide(L)'
;MAGDLGNGARPVPPSLRKSLPPRIFPLYHSVPGRKSIPASFHSAPLAGLQRPASALRWGGLPYQRFFQYEEDRVTEEVPFYQDGLYFSCQQGCAACCKIPGRVEIDEQDIGRMAEALGMTHNRFAATYVRKVSGQLLLRERDDAACVMLGEDDRCMVHAVRPLQCRTYPFWDEVLANDFTWILEKDLCPGLDKGRWFSREEIDALRRGQAQTGGFNEGAEG
;
A
#
# COMPACT_ATOMS: atom_id res chain seq x y z
N MET A 1 9.37 -2.03 54.48
CA MET A 1 9.69 -1.05 53.42
C MET A 1 9.05 -1.56 52.15
N ALA A 2 8.02 -0.87 51.68
CA ALA A 2 7.24 -1.22 50.49
C ALA A 2 7.84 -0.56 49.25
N GLY A 3 7.63 -1.17 48.08
CA GLY A 3 7.89 -0.53 46.79
C GLY A 3 7.92 -1.50 45.61
N ASP A 4 6.77 -2.09 45.29
CA ASP A 4 6.51 -2.76 44.00
C ASP A 4 5.45 -1.91 43.28
N LEU A 5 5.75 -1.41 42.08
CA LEU A 5 4.88 -0.54 41.28
C LEU A 5 4.56 -1.24 39.95
N GLY A 6 3.50 -2.04 39.96
CA GLY A 6 2.83 -2.53 38.75
C GLY A 6 1.97 -1.43 38.13
N ASN A 7 2.20 -1.14 36.85
CA ASN A 7 1.39 -0.22 36.05
C ASN A 7 0.05 -0.89 35.67
N GLY A 8 -1.03 -0.46 36.32
CA GLY A 8 -2.40 -0.88 36.02
C GLY A 8 -2.97 -0.16 34.81
N ALA A 9 -3.21 -0.91 33.73
CA ALA A 9 -4.10 -0.48 32.65
C ALA A 9 -5.55 -0.47 33.14
N ARG A 10 -6.25 0.66 33.01
CA ARG A 10 -7.65 0.82 33.43
C ARG A 10 -8.59 0.16 32.40
N PRO A 11 -9.64 -0.55 32.82
CA PRO A 11 -10.65 -1.09 31.90
C PRO A 11 -11.57 0.01 31.35
N VAL A 12 -11.86 -0.05 30.05
CA VAL A 12 -12.78 0.87 29.35
C VAL A 12 -14.23 0.38 29.54
N PRO A 13 -15.18 1.24 29.96
CA PRO A 13 -16.56 0.84 30.27
C PRO A 13 -17.42 0.54 29.02
N PRO A 14 -18.43 -0.34 29.14
CA PRO A 14 -19.22 -0.82 28.01
C PRO A 14 -20.49 0.01 27.81
N SER A 15 -20.44 1.12 27.07
CA SER A 15 -21.67 1.87 26.74
C SER A 15 -21.64 2.69 25.44
N LEU A 16 -20.84 2.31 24.45
CA LEU A 16 -20.90 2.87 23.08
C LEU A 16 -20.99 1.77 22.02
N ARG A 17 -21.97 0.86 22.17
CA ARG A 17 -22.50 0.07 21.06
C ARG A 17 -23.75 0.75 20.52
N LYS A 18 -23.59 1.73 19.63
CA LYS A 18 -24.67 2.21 18.78
C LYS A 18 -24.19 2.21 17.34
N SER A 19 -24.59 1.16 16.63
CA SER A 19 -24.76 1.06 15.18
C SER A 19 -23.71 1.79 14.33
N LEU A 20 -22.54 1.16 14.12
CA LEU A 20 -21.74 1.49 12.94
C LEU A 20 -22.52 1.02 11.69
N PRO A 21 -22.66 1.85 10.64
CA PRO A 21 -23.24 1.43 9.37
C PRO A 21 -22.41 0.28 8.76
N PRO A 22 -23.00 -0.55 7.88
CA PRO A 22 -22.28 -1.65 7.24
C PRO A 22 -21.00 -1.12 6.59
N ARG A 23 -19.89 -1.82 6.85
CA ARG A 23 -18.56 -1.55 6.29
C ARG A 23 -18.67 -1.49 4.77
N ILE A 24 -18.70 -0.27 4.22
CA ILE A 24 -18.55 -0.05 2.80
C ILE A 24 -17.04 -0.18 2.54
N PHE A 25 -16.63 -1.38 2.14
CA PHE A 25 -15.37 -1.54 1.43
C PHE A 25 -15.43 -0.64 0.19
N PRO A 26 -14.45 0.24 -0.06
CA PRO A 26 -14.35 0.87 -1.36
C PRO A 26 -14.08 -0.26 -2.36
N LEU A 27 -15.08 -0.54 -3.20
CA LEU A 27 -14.90 -1.35 -4.40
C LEU A 27 -13.79 -0.69 -5.20
N TYR A 28 -12.66 -1.39 -5.30
CA TYR A 28 -11.51 -1.02 -6.12
C TYR A 28 -11.94 -0.88 -7.57
N HIS A 29 -12.26 0.34 -7.97
CA HIS A 29 -12.37 0.75 -9.36
C HIS A 29 -11.24 1.71 -9.66
N SER A 30 -10.36 1.30 -10.57
CA SER A 30 -9.33 2.12 -11.18
C SER A 30 -9.96 3.39 -11.74
N VAL A 31 -9.51 4.56 -11.29
CA VAL A 31 -9.93 5.86 -11.82
C VAL A 31 -9.23 6.09 -13.16
N PRO A 32 -9.97 6.23 -14.29
CA PRO A 32 -9.36 6.62 -15.56
C PRO A 32 -9.42 8.15 -15.74
N GLY A 33 -8.27 8.74 -16.05
CA GLY A 33 -8.18 9.96 -16.87
C GLY A 33 -8.31 11.30 -16.14
N ARG A 34 -7.16 11.97 -15.91
CA ARG A 34 -7.11 13.43 -15.73
C ARG A 34 -7.60 14.10 -17.02
N LYS A 35 -8.71 14.83 -16.95
CA LYS A 35 -9.12 15.74 -18.02
C LYS A 35 -8.34 17.04 -17.89
N SER A 36 -7.65 17.39 -18.96
CA SER A 36 -6.97 18.66 -19.21
C SER A 36 -7.92 19.85 -19.12
N ILE A 37 -7.50 20.90 -18.40
CA ILE A 37 -8.18 22.20 -18.35
C ILE A 37 -7.79 22.99 -19.62
N PRO A 38 -8.74 23.46 -20.45
CA PRO A 38 -8.39 24.34 -21.56
C PRO A 38 -8.10 25.76 -21.07
N ALA A 39 -6.96 26.30 -21.52
CA ALA A 39 -6.53 27.66 -21.31
C ALA A 39 -7.35 28.62 -22.18
N SER A 40 -8.23 29.43 -21.60
CA SER A 40 -8.85 30.59 -22.26
C SER A 40 -9.48 31.55 -21.25
N PHE A 41 -8.67 32.34 -20.54
CA PHE A 41 -9.13 33.62 -20.00
C PHE A 41 -8.50 34.72 -20.86
N HIS A 42 -9.29 35.24 -21.80
CA HIS A 42 -8.93 36.43 -22.57
C HIS A 42 -9.03 37.65 -21.65
N SER A 43 -7.91 38.34 -21.49
CA SER A 43 -7.82 39.64 -20.84
C SER A 43 -8.48 40.71 -21.72
N ALA A 44 -9.48 41.42 -21.20
CA ALA A 44 -10.01 42.63 -21.82
C ALA A 44 -9.01 43.79 -21.68
N PRO A 45 -8.85 44.69 -22.68
CA PRO A 45 -7.94 45.82 -22.58
C PRO A 45 -8.65 47.01 -21.90
N LEU A 46 -8.11 47.49 -20.78
CA LEU A 46 -8.46 48.81 -20.26
C LEU A 46 -7.49 49.85 -20.83
N ALA A 47 -7.97 50.58 -21.82
CA ALA A 47 -7.36 51.80 -22.31
C ALA A 47 -7.60 52.97 -21.33
N GLY A 48 -6.57 53.80 -21.16
CA GLY A 48 -6.75 55.20 -20.78
C GLY A 48 -6.60 55.53 -19.29
N LEU A 49 -5.36 55.79 -18.87
CA LEU A 49 -5.07 56.75 -17.79
C LEU A 49 -3.71 57.40 -18.10
N GLN A 50 -3.76 58.69 -18.40
CA GLN A 50 -2.60 59.54 -18.67
C GLN A 50 -1.75 59.73 -17.40
N ARG A 51 -0.43 59.56 -17.54
CA ARG A 51 0.55 59.86 -16.49
C ARG A 51 0.95 61.34 -16.59
N PRO A 52 0.83 62.18 -15.54
CA PRO A 52 1.50 63.46 -15.55
C PRO A 52 3.00 63.28 -15.30
N ALA A 53 3.78 64.10 -16.01
CA ALA A 53 5.22 64.18 -15.92
C ALA A 53 5.63 65.14 -14.80
N SER A 54 6.41 64.64 -13.83
CA SER A 54 7.47 65.32 -13.07
C SER A 54 7.78 64.44 -11.85
N ALA A 55 8.84 63.63 -11.95
CA ALA A 55 10.16 64.00 -11.43
C ALA A 55 10.15 64.19 -9.91
N LEU A 56 10.40 63.10 -9.18
CA LEU A 56 11.27 63.14 -8.01
C LEU A 56 12.09 61.86 -7.97
N ARG A 57 13.39 62.08 -8.20
CA ARG A 57 14.50 61.14 -8.22
C ARG A 57 14.68 60.59 -6.81
N TRP A 58 14.21 59.37 -6.56
CA TRP A 58 14.63 58.57 -5.43
C TRP A 58 15.42 57.37 -5.96
N GLY A 59 16.56 57.12 -5.31
CA GLY A 59 17.65 56.27 -5.78
C GLY A 59 17.19 54.93 -6.33
N GLY A 60 17.68 54.62 -7.53
CA GLY A 60 17.55 53.32 -8.14
C GLY A 60 18.23 52.25 -7.29
N LEU A 61 17.42 51.34 -6.78
CA LEU A 61 17.80 49.94 -6.67
C LEU A 61 16.76 49.18 -7.50
N PRO A 62 17.19 48.42 -8.52
CA PRO A 62 16.26 47.73 -9.40
C PRO A 62 15.47 46.72 -8.56
N TYR A 63 14.15 46.91 -8.50
CA TYR A 63 13.15 46.02 -7.92
C TYR A 63 13.14 44.60 -8.56
N GLN A 64 14.09 44.30 -9.45
CA GLN A 64 14.21 43.05 -10.18
C GLN A 64 15.19 42.05 -9.53
N ARG A 65 15.71 42.31 -8.33
CA ARG A 65 16.69 41.41 -7.69
C ARG A 65 16.17 40.69 -6.44
N PHE A 66 14.88 40.34 -6.42
CA PHE A 66 14.31 39.41 -5.43
C PHE A 66 13.52 38.24 -6.03
N PHE A 67 13.31 38.23 -7.36
CA PHE A 67 12.52 37.19 -8.04
C PHE A 67 13.38 36.36 -9.00
N GLN A 68 14.51 35.84 -8.50
CA GLN A 68 15.35 34.97 -9.32
C GLN A 68 16.01 33.88 -8.47
N TYR A 69 15.22 33.19 -7.65
CA TYR A 69 15.53 31.96 -6.93
C TYR A 69 14.16 31.52 -6.37
N GLU A 70 13.51 30.40 -6.70
CA GLU A 70 13.90 29.13 -7.30
C GLU A 70 12.71 28.62 -8.15
N GLU A 71 12.91 28.40 -9.45
CA GLU A 71 11.87 27.84 -10.34
C GLU A 71 12.12 26.34 -10.63
N ASP A 72 13.04 25.71 -9.89
CA ASP A 72 13.47 24.32 -10.09
C ASP A 72 13.23 23.40 -8.87
N ARG A 73 12.36 23.77 -7.93
CA ARG A 73 11.95 22.83 -6.88
C ARG A 73 10.89 21.88 -7.43
N VAL A 74 11.34 20.85 -8.15
CA VAL A 74 10.63 19.58 -8.19
C VAL A 74 10.52 19.13 -6.73
N THR A 75 9.37 19.36 -6.11
CA THR A 75 9.04 18.70 -4.85
C THR A 75 8.85 17.24 -5.20
N GLU A 76 9.93 16.45 -5.19
CA GLU A 76 9.78 15.01 -5.10
C GLU A 76 8.98 14.77 -3.82
N GLU A 77 7.74 14.32 -3.97
CA GLU A 77 6.92 13.92 -2.82
C GLU A 77 7.63 12.74 -2.18
N VAL A 78 8.29 13.00 -1.06
CA VAL A 78 9.03 12.00 -0.30
C VAL A 78 7.99 11.02 0.28
N PRO A 79 8.09 9.71 -0.03
CA PRO A 79 7.15 8.73 0.50
C PRO A 79 7.26 8.64 2.03
N PHE A 80 6.16 8.34 2.73
CA PHE A 80 6.17 8.27 4.20
C PHE A 80 7.12 7.18 4.74
N TYR A 81 7.40 6.15 3.94
CA TYR A 81 8.32 5.05 4.24
C TYR A 81 9.76 5.35 3.82
N GLN A 82 10.12 6.62 3.60
CA GLN A 82 11.48 7.02 3.21
C GLN A 82 12.56 6.46 4.15
N ASP A 83 12.26 6.37 5.45
CA ASP A 83 13.17 5.85 6.48
C ASP A 83 13.05 4.32 6.68
N GLY A 84 12.30 3.65 5.81
CA GLY A 84 12.01 2.23 5.92
C GLY A 84 10.86 1.89 6.86
N LEU A 85 10.50 0.60 6.89
CA LEU A 85 9.39 0.07 7.68
C LEU A 85 9.77 -1.27 8.32
N TYR A 86 9.17 -1.58 9.47
CA TYR A 86 9.32 -2.86 10.12
C TYR A 86 8.19 -3.81 9.71
N PHE A 87 8.53 -5.04 9.35
CA PHE A 87 7.56 -6.08 9.07
C PHE A 87 8.10 -7.47 9.38
N SER A 88 7.25 -8.31 9.96
CA SER A 88 7.52 -9.75 10.08
C SER A 88 6.21 -10.50 10.04
N CYS A 89 6.10 -11.44 9.09
CA CYS A 89 5.00 -12.39 9.10
C CYS A 89 5.01 -13.17 10.43
N GLN A 90 3.82 -13.36 11.02
CA GLN A 90 3.67 -14.01 12.31
C GLN A 90 3.41 -15.51 12.09
N GLN A 91 4.06 -16.36 12.87
CA GLN A 91 3.90 -17.81 12.76
C GLN A 91 2.44 -18.23 13.01
N GLY A 92 1.89 -19.07 12.13
CA GLY A 92 0.49 -19.52 12.23
C GLY A 92 -0.55 -18.44 11.89
N CYS A 93 -0.14 -17.32 11.29
CA CYS A 93 -1.07 -16.29 10.85
C CYS A 93 -1.73 -16.66 9.52
N ALA A 94 -3.05 -16.50 9.45
CA ALA A 94 -3.86 -16.67 8.24
C ALA A 94 -4.60 -15.38 7.85
N ALA A 95 -4.27 -14.23 8.46
CA ALA A 95 -5.05 -13.01 8.31
C ALA A 95 -5.21 -12.59 6.84
N CYS A 96 -4.11 -12.55 6.07
CA CYS A 96 -4.14 -12.21 4.64
C CYS A 96 -4.95 -13.21 3.78
N CYS A 97 -5.05 -14.49 4.19
CA CYS A 97 -5.82 -15.50 3.45
C CYS A 97 -7.33 -15.43 3.74
N LYS A 98 -7.73 -14.84 4.86
CA LYS A 98 -9.14 -14.73 5.30
C LYS A 98 -9.80 -13.42 4.88
N ILE A 99 -9.04 -12.47 4.36
CA ILE A 99 -9.57 -11.21 3.86
C ILE A 99 -10.19 -11.46 2.48
N PRO A 100 -11.45 -11.04 2.26
CA PRO A 100 -12.04 -11.10 0.93
C PRO A 100 -11.20 -10.27 -0.05
N GLY A 101 -10.73 -10.91 -1.12
CA GLY A 101 -9.84 -10.28 -2.07
C GLY A 101 -9.58 -11.19 -3.25
N ARG A 102 -9.03 -10.61 -4.32
CA ARG A 102 -8.61 -11.36 -5.51
C ARG A 102 -7.11 -11.60 -5.41
N VAL A 103 -6.71 -12.85 -5.38
CA VAL A 103 -5.30 -13.23 -5.51
C VAL A 103 -5.02 -13.50 -6.98
N GLU A 104 -4.43 -12.52 -7.65
CA GLU A 104 -3.98 -12.64 -9.03
C GLU A 104 -2.69 -13.46 -9.09
N ILE A 105 -2.64 -14.35 -10.08
CA ILE A 105 -1.52 -15.26 -10.32
C ILE A 105 -1.18 -15.26 -11.80
N ASP A 106 0.04 -15.66 -12.13
CA ASP A 106 0.45 -15.91 -13.52
C ASP A 106 0.62 -17.41 -13.81
N GLU A 107 0.95 -17.73 -15.06
CA GLU A 107 1.18 -19.11 -15.50
C GLU A 107 2.37 -19.78 -14.79
N GLN A 108 3.36 -19.00 -14.35
CA GLN A 108 4.53 -19.51 -13.62
C GLN A 108 4.17 -19.84 -12.17
N ASP A 109 3.33 -19.02 -11.54
CA ASP A 109 2.74 -19.28 -10.23
C ASP A 109 1.91 -20.57 -10.27
N ILE A 110 1.07 -20.76 -11.31
CA ILE A 110 0.30 -22.00 -11.49
C ILE A 110 1.23 -23.21 -11.56
N GLY A 111 2.31 -23.14 -12.35
CA GLY A 111 3.29 -24.23 -12.45
C GLY A 111 3.91 -24.60 -11.10
N ARG A 112 4.44 -23.60 -10.38
CA ARG A 112 5.10 -23.81 -9.08
C ARG A 112 4.14 -24.32 -8.01
N MET A 113 2.92 -23.77 -7.96
CA MET A 113 1.90 -24.19 -6.99
C MET A 113 1.37 -25.60 -7.30
N ALA A 114 1.22 -25.95 -8.58
CA ALA A 114 0.82 -27.29 -9.00
C ALA A 114 1.87 -28.33 -8.61
N GLU A 115 3.15 -28.04 -8.85
CA GLU A 115 4.27 -28.91 -8.47
C GLU A 115 4.32 -29.12 -6.95
N ALA A 116 4.19 -28.05 -6.16
CA ALA A 116 4.19 -28.14 -4.70
C ALA A 116 3.05 -28.99 -4.14
N LEU A 117 1.92 -29.10 -4.85
CA LEU A 117 0.77 -29.94 -4.48
C LEU A 117 0.78 -31.31 -5.16
N GLY A 118 1.83 -31.66 -5.92
CA GLY A 118 1.95 -32.95 -6.60
C GLY A 118 0.90 -33.16 -7.69
N MET A 119 0.47 -32.09 -8.37
CA MET A 119 -0.54 -32.14 -9.43
C MET A 119 -0.03 -31.55 -10.75
N THR A 120 -0.72 -31.87 -11.83
CA THR A 120 -0.43 -31.28 -13.15
C THR A 120 -0.93 -29.85 -13.21
N HIS A 121 -0.26 -29.02 -14.01
CA HIS A 121 -0.66 -27.64 -14.29
C HIS A 121 -2.16 -27.55 -14.65
N ASN A 122 -2.64 -28.36 -15.60
CA ASN A 122 -4.04 -28.35 -16.03
C ASN A 122 -5.01 -28.71 -14.90
N ARG A 123 -4.65 -29.67 -14.04
CA ARG A 123 -5.48 -30.04 -12.90
C ARG A 123 -5.54 -28.93 -11.88
N PHE A 124 -4.42 -28.27 -11.59
CA PHE A 124 -4.39 -27.11 -10.69
C PHE A 124 -5.28 -25.98 -11.23
N ALA A 125 -5.08 -25.60 -12.48
CA ALA A 125 -5.84 -24.54 -13.14
C ALA A 125 -7.35 -24.82 -13.11
N ALA A 126 -7.77 -26.04 -13.44
CA ALA A 126 -9.18 -26.44 -13.41
C ALA A 126 -9.78 -26.41 -11.99
N THR A 127 -8.98 -26.77 -10.97
CA THR A 127 -9.45 -26.93 -9.60
C THR A 127 -9.47 -25.61 -8.83
N TYR A 128 -8.41 -24.82 -8.93
CA TYR A 128 -8.14 -23.70 -8.02
C TYR A 128 -8.15 -22.33 -8.70
N VAL A 129 -8.18 -22.26 -10.02
CA VAL A 129 -8.07 -21.01 -10.76
C VAL A 129 -9.41 -20.65 -11.40
N ARG A 130 -9.69 -19.35 -11.47
CA ARG A 130 -10.80 -18.76 -12.23
C ARG A 130 -10.27 -17.61 -13.08
N LYS A 131 -10.83 -17.45 -14.27
CA LYS A 131 -10.46 -16.35 -15.18
C LYS A 131 -11.52 -15.26 -15.12
N VAL A 132 -11.13 -14.01 -14.85
CA VAL A 132 -12.03 -12.85 -14.83
C VAL A 132 -11.39 -11.71 -15.60
N SER A 133 -12.08 -11.21 -16.62
CA SER A 133 -11.62 -10.06 -17.43
C SER A 133 -10.18 -10.19 -17.95
N GLY A 134 -9.75 -11.41 -18.29
CA GLY A 134 -8.40 -11.69 -18.77
C GLY A 134 -7.39 -12.08 -17.68
N GLN A 135 -7.67 -11.79 -16.42
CA GLN A 135 -6.81 -12.10 -15.28
C GLN A 135 -7.05 -13.52 -14.76
N LEU A 136 -5.98 -14.18 -14.30
CA LEU A 136 -6.06 -15.48 -13.62
C LEU A 136 -6.04 -15.24 -12.12
N LEU A 137 -7.07 -15.74 -11.44
CA LEU A 137 -7.26 -15.53 -10.01
C LEU A 137 -7.37 -16.88 -9.31
N LEU A 138 -6.83 -16.99 -8.10
CA LEU A 138 -7.21 -18.09 -7.22
C LEU A 138 -8.70 -17.97 -6.86
N ARG A 139 -9.35 -19.11 -6.77
CA ARG A 139 -10.71 -19.21 -6.26
C ARG A 139 -10.75 -18.92 -4.76
N GLU A 140 -11.91 -18.45 -4.34
CA GLU A 140 -12.29 -18.30 -2.94
C GLU A 140 -13.20 -19.47 -2.53
N ARG A 141 -13.19 -19.80 -1.24
CA ARG A 141 -14.17 -20.70 -0.61
C ARG A 141 -15.47 -19.94 -0.32
N ASP A 142 -16.49 -20.65 0.16
CA ASP A 142 -17.80 -20.06 0.48
C ASP A 142 -17.74 -19.00 1.59
N ASP A 143 -16.75 -19.09 2.48
CA ASP A 143 -16.46 -18.10 3.52
C ASP A 143 -15.61 -16.91 3.03
N ALA A 144 -15.42 -16.81 1.71
CA ALA A 144 -14.56 -15.84 1.02
C ALA A 144 -13.05 -15.95 1.34
N ALA A 145 -12.62 -16.98 2.05
CA ALA A 145 -11.19 -17.24 2.26
C ALA A 145 -10.53 -17.82 1.00
N CYS A 146 -9.22 -17.63 0.86
CA CYS A 146 -8.44 -18.20 -0.24
C CYS A 146 -8.53 -19.74 -0.24
N VAL A 147 -8.72 -20.35 -1.42
CA VAL A 147 -8.80 -21.82 -1.57
C VAL A 147 -7.49 -22.54 -1.19
N MET A 148 -6.37 -21.83 -1.11
CA MET A 148 -5.08 -22.38 -0.65
C MET A 148 -4.96 -22.46 0.87
N LEU A 149 -5.92 -21.93 1.63
CA LEU A 149 -5.94 -22.02 3.09
C LEU A 149 -6.50 -23.38 3.53
N GLY A 150 -5.64 -24.19 4.15
CA GLY A 150 -6.00 -25.48 4.72
C GLY A 150 -6.93 -25.35 5.94
N GLU A 151 -7.48 -26.48 6.39
CA GLU A 151 -8.35 -26.54 7.57
C GLU A 151 -7.63 -26.20 8.88
N ASP A 152 -6.30 -26.33 8.89
CA ASP A 152 -5.41 -26.00 10.00
C ASP A 152 -4.99 -24.52 10.02
N ASP A 153 -5.66 -23.67 9.25
CA ASP A 153 -5.32 -22.25 9.06
C ASP A 153 -3.90 -22.04 8.50
N ARG A 154 -3.36 -23.01 7.76
CA ARG A 154 -2.06 -22.86 7.07
C ARG A 154 -2.22 -22.84 5.55
N CYS A 155 -1.46 -21.97 4.90
CA CYS A 155 -1.39 -21.93 3.45
C CYS A 155 -0.66 -23.18 2.93
N MET A 156 -1.35 -24.01 2.14
CA MET A 156 -0.80 -25.27 1.60
C MET A 156 0.42 -25.07 0.68
N VAL A 157 0.56 -23.86 0.13
CA VAL A 157 1.61 -23.48 -0.83
C VAL A 157 2.47 -22.32 -0.31
N HIS A 158 2.61 -22.18 1.02
CA HIS A 158 3.28 -21.03 1.62
C HIS A 158 4.71 -20.78 1.09
N ALA A 159 5.45 -21.86 0.80
CA ALA A 159 6.81 -21.79 0.27
C ALA A 159 6.87 -21.27 -1.18
N VAL A 160 5.81 -21.46 -1.96
CA VAL A 160 5.71 -21.07 -3.37
C VAL A 160 4.55 -20.10 -3.59
N ARG A 161 4.29 -19.23 -2.60
CA ARG A 161 3.25 -18.20 -2.65
C ARG A 161 3.34 -17.42 -3.96
N PRO A 162 2.21 -17.02 -4.56
CA PRO A 162 2.23 -16.19 -5.76
C PRO A 162 2.84 -14.81 -5.47
N LEU A 163 3.15 -14.05 -6.52
CA LEU A 163 3.83 -12.75 -6.38
C LEU A 163 3.11 -11.82 -5.39
N GLN A 164 1.80 -11.65 -5.55
CA GLN A 164 0.98 -10.79 -4.69
C GLN A 164 1.11 -11.18 -3.21
N CYS A 165 1.04 -12.48 -2.88
CA CYS A 165 1.16 -12.95 -1.50
C CYS A 165 2.58 -12.82 -0.92
N ARG A 166 3.61 -12.81 -1.77
CA ARG A 166 5.02 -12.67 -1.36
C ARG A 166 5.43 -11.22 -1.15
N THR A 167 4.75 -10.26 -1.76
CA THR A 167 5.08 -8.84 -1.61
C THR A 167 4.26 -8.15 -0.51
N TYR A 168 3.23 -8.81 0.02
CA TYR A 168 2.44 -8.30 1.13
C TYR A 168 3.31 -8.06 2.39
N PRO A 169 3.15 -6.92 3.10
CA PRO A 169 2.13 -5.87 2.96
C PRO A 169 2.57 -4.68 2.09
N PHE A 170 3.65 -4.78 1.33
CA PHE A 170 4.26 -3.66 0.59
C PHE A 170 3.61 -3.43 -0.79
N TRP A 171 2.29 -3.53 -0.87
CA TRP A 171 1.54 -3.19 -2.08
C TRP A 171 1.37 -1.67 -2.20
N ASP A 172 1.21 -1.18 -3.43
CA ASP A 172 1.07 0.25 -3.68
C ASP A 172 -0.12 0.87 -2.93
N GLU A 173 -1.20 0.11 -2.76
CA GLU A 173 -2.41 0.54 -2.05
C GLU A 173 -2.17 0.71 -0.54
N VAL A 174 -1.36 -0.18 0.05
CA VAL A 174 -1.01 -0.13 1.48
C VAL A 174 0.00 0.98 1.72
N LEU A 175 0.92 1.19 0.78
CA LEU A 175 1.99 2.19 0.84
C LEU A 175 1.58 3.56 0.29
N ALA A 176 0.31 3.77 -0.04
CA ALA A 176 -0.18 5.03 -0.60
C ALA A 176 0.06 6.23 0.34
N ASN A 177 -0.09 6.04 1.65
CA ASN A 177 0.24 7.02 2.70
C ASN A 177 0.33 6.35 4.08
N ASP A 178 0.72 7.12 5.09
CA ASP A 178 0.81 6.68 6.48
C ASP A 178 -0.56 6.23 7.04
N PHE A 179 -1.65 6.86 6.62
CA PHE A 179 -3.00 6.49 7.03
C PHE A 179 -3.40 5.10 6.52
N THR A 180 -3.11 4.74 5.26
CA THR A 180 -3.37 3.39 4.74
C THR A 180 -2.53 2.34 5.46
N TRP A 181 -1.27 2.65 5.78
CA TRP A 181 -0.43 1.79 6.61
C TRP A 181 -1.05 1.54 7.99
N ILE A 182 -1.54 2.60 8.66
CA ILE A 182 -2.20 2.50 9.96
C ILE A 182 -3.44 1.62 9.90
N LEU A 183 -4.27 1.76 8.85
CA LEU A 183 -5.46 0.91 8.68
C LEU A 183 -5.09 -0.56 8.45
N GLU A 184 -4.02 -0.83 7.69
CA GLU A 184 -3.58 -2.18 7.41
C GLU A 184 -3.09 -2.91 8.68
N LYS A 185 -2.62 -2.18 9.71
CA LYS A 185 -2.23 -2.74 11.00
C LYS A 185 -3.39 -3.42 11.74
N ASP A 186 -4.63 -3.00 11.50
CA ASP A 186 -5.82 -3.66 12.06
C ASP A 186 -6.07 -5.04 11.42
N LEU A 187 -5.54 -5.26 10.20
CA LEU A 187 -5.68 -6.50 9.45
C LEU A 187 -4.51 -7.45 9.68
N CYS A 188 -3.28 -6.92 9.67
CA CYS A 188 -2.09 -7.75 9.79
C CYS A 188 -1.31 -7.47 11.09
N PRO A 189 -1.20 -8.48 11.98
CA PRO A 189 -0.50 -8.34 13.26
C PRO A 189 1.03 -8.26 13.10
N GLY A 190 1.56 -8.37 11.87
CA GLY A 190 2.99 -8.36 11.57
C GLY A 190 3.57 -6.99 11.19
N LEU A 191 2.73 -5.98 10.94
CA LEU A 191 3.19 -4.62 10.66
C LEU A 191 3.83 -4.00 11.91
N ASP A 192 4.88 -3.21 11.69
CA ASP A 192 5.73 -2.56 12.70
C ASP A 192 6.43 -3.54 13.66
N LYS A 193 6.74 -4.76 13.20
CA LYS A 193 7.41 -5.78 14.01
C LYS A 193 8.56 -6.46 13.25
N GLY A 194 9.55 -6.96 13.99
CA GLY A 194 10.57 -7.87 13.46
C GLY A 194 11.57 -7.19 12.53
N ARG A 195 11.72 -7.68 11.29
CA ARG A 195 12.77 -7.24 10.36
C ARG A 195 12.49 -5.81 9.88
N TRP A 196 13.55 -5.00 9.81
CA TRP A 196 13.53 -3.70 9.14
C TRP A 196 13.75 -3.86 7.64
N PHE A 197 12.97 -3.13 6.84
CA PHE A 197 13.10 -3.04 5.39
C PHE A 197 13.44 -1.59 5.03
N SER A 198 14.56 -1.40 4.32
CA SER A 198 14.95 -0.13 3.71
C SER A 198 13.97 0.31 2.62
N ARG A 199 14.01 1.59 2.25
CA ARG A 199 13.25 2.11 1.10
C ARG A 199 13.54 1.32 -0.17
N GLU A 200 14.80 1.01 -0.44
CA GLU A 200 15.23 0.29 -1.64
C GLU A 200 14.66 -1.13 -1.69
N GLU A 201 14.61 -1.82 -0.54
CA GLU A 201 13.99 -3.13 -0.42
C GLU A 201 12.47 -3.07 -0.60
N ILE A 202 11.81 -2.07 0.00
CA ILE A 202 10.37 -1.84 -0.18
C ILE A 202 10.06 -1.57 -1.64
N ASP A 203 10.84 -0.73 -2.31
CA ASP A 203 10.68 -0.44 -3.73
C ASP A 203 10.93 -1.67 -4.62
N ALA A 204 11.86 -2.55 -4.24
CA ALA A 204 12.06 -3.83 -4.93
C ALA A 204 10.85 -4.78 -4.74
N LEU A 205 10.25 -4.82 -3.55
CA LEU A 205 9.04 -5.59 -3.26
C LEU A 205 7.84 -5.08 -4.07
N ARG A 206 7.64 -3.76 -4.15
CA ARG A 206 6.60 -3.13 -4.98
C ARG A 206 6.73 -3.51 -6.46
N ARG A 207 7.96 -3.58 -6.96
CA ARG A 207 8.26 -4.04 -8.34
C ARG A 207 8.20 -5.55 -8.52
N GLY A 208 7.91 -6.32 -7.47
CA GLY A 208 7.89 -7.78 -7.53
C GLY A 208 9.26 -8.43 -7.73
N GLN A 209 10.34 -7.72 -7.42
CA GLN A 209 11.74 -8.17 -7.58
C GLN A 209 12.29 -8.85 -6.32
N ALA A 210 11.54 -8.83 -5.22
CA ALA A 210 11.89 -9.40 -3.93
C ALA A 210 10.67 -10.10 -3.29
N GLN A 211 10.87 -10.76 -2.15
CA GLN A 211 9.79 -11.35 -1.35
C GLN A 211 9.95 -11.03 0.14
N THR A 212 8.83 -10.85 0.83
CA THR A 212 8.79 -10.86 2.29
C THR A 212 9.01 -12.30 2.74
N GLY A 213 10.14 -12.52 3.39
CA GLY A 213 10.58 -13.84 3.81
C GLY A 213 9.54 -14.58 4.64
N GLY A 214 9.55 -15.91 4.53
CA GLY A 214 8.84 -16.76 5.48
C GLY A 214 9.53 -16.74 6.84
N PHE A 215 8.83 -17.18 7.88
CA PHE A 215 9.32 -17.29 9.27
C PHE A 215 10.69 -18.01 9.44
N ASN A 216 11.24 -18.65 8.40
CA ASN A 216 12.48 -19.41 8.44
C ASN A 216 13.67 -18.81 7.64
N GLU A 217 13.61 -17.57 7.15
CA GLU A 217 14.74 -16.98 6.39
C GLU A 217 15.79 -16.26 7.28
N GLY A 218 15.92 -16.66 8.55
CA GLY A 218 16.74 -15.95 9.55
C GLY A 218 17.67 -16.83 10.39
N ALA A 219 18.23 -17.91 9.83
CA ALA A 219 19.20 -18.74 10.55
C ALA A 219 20.35 -19.25 9.66
N GLU A 220 20.90 -18.43 8.76
CA GLU A 220 22.25 -18.66 8.21
C GLU A 220 22.95 -17.31 8.00
N GLY A 221 24.06 -17.10 8.72
CA GLY A 221 24.91 -15.91 8.65
C GLY A 221 25.57 -15.56 9.97
#